data_AF-A0A519KP96-F1
#
_entry.id   AF-A0A519KP96-F1
#
_cell.length_a   1.000
_cell.length_b   1.000
_cell.length_c   1.000
_cell.angle_alpha   90.00
_cell.angle_beta   90.00
_cell.angle_gamma   90.00
#
_symmetry.space_group_name_H-M   'P 1'
#
loop_
_entity.id
_entity.type
_entity.pdbx_description
1 polymer ?
#
loop_
_entity_poly.entity_id
_entity_poly.type
_entity_poly.pdbx_seq_one_letter_code
_entity_poly.pdbx_strand_id
1 'polypeptide(L)'
;MSLRLTLAASALLAVATPVFAQQAPAAPPAPPAAAAAPAPTPAPTPEQTALMTRMQAAGEALEAAMEELEPQAEEIRDDAALSDADKETRIRALIAGKQPVIDEFTSALQGVVLMRAAAEGASPEEAAQTATMISGMVSGQIAQGLITGEDPDGETGGGE
;
A
#
# COMPACT_ATOMS: atom_id res chain seq x y z
N MET A 1 2.59 -12.36 -34.45
CA MET A 1 1.54 -11.80 -35.33
C MET A 1 0.96 -10.58 -34.64
N SER A 2 1.10 -9.40 -35.23
CA SER A 2 0.51 -8.16 -34.74
C SER A 2 -0.97 -8.08 -35.13
N LEU A 3 -1.85 -7.65 -34.22
CA LEU A 3 -3.15 -7.08 -34.60
C LEU A 3 -3.33 -5.71 -33.95
N ARG A 4 -3.29 -4.68 -34.80
CA ARG A 4 -3.77 -3.33 -34.54
C ARG A 4 -5.26 -3.32 -34.88
N LEU A 5 -6.13 -2.92 -33.95
CA LEU A 5 -7.51 -2.57 -34.27
C LEU A 5 -7.83 -1.21 -33.69
N THR A 6 -7.84 -0.24 -34.61
CA THR A 6 -8.31 1.13 -34.44
C THR A 6 -9.82 1.21 -34.49
N LEU A 7 -10.35 2.21 -33.76
CA LEU A 7 -11.52 3.02 -34.11
C LEU A 7 -12.93 2.45 -33.82
N ALA A 8 -13.70 3.17 -32.99
CA ALA A 8 -15.03 3.64 -33.38
C ALA A 8 -15.57 4.64 -32.33
N ALA A 9 -15.70 5.89 -32.76
CA ALA A 9 -16.46 6.93 -32.07
C ALA A 9 -17.95 6.69 -32.31
N SER A 10 -18.75 6.82 -31.25
CA SER A 10 -20.21 6.85 -31.33
C SER A 10 -20.72 8.09 -30.58
N ALA A 11 -20.72 9.22 -31.29
CA ALA A 11 -21.60 10.35 -31.00
C ALA A 11 -22.97 10.09 -31.62
N LEU A 12 -24.06 10.49 -30.94
CA LEU A 12 -25.47 10.68 -31.38
C LEU A 12 -26.33 10.54 -30.10
N LEU A 13 -27.19 11.46 -29.62
CA LEU A 13 -28.27 12.32 -30.15
C LEU A 13 -28.76 13.21 -28.97
N ALA A 14 -29.58 14.27 -29.05
CA ALA A 14 -30.08 15.19 -30.07
C ALA A 14 -31.04 16.20 -29.40
N VAL A 15 -30.86 17.48 -29.73
CA VAL A 15 -31.86 18.52 -30.11
C VAL A 15 -33.19 18.69 -29.34
N ALA A 16 -33.39 19.89 -28.78
CA ALA A 16 -34.66 20.62 -28.85
C ALA A 16 -34.40 22.12 -29.15
N THR A 17 -35.17 22.65 -30.11
CA THR A 17 -35.01 23.88 -30.91
C THR A 17 -35.62 25.16 -30.28
N PRO A 18 -35.45 26.36 -30.89
CA PRO A 18 -35.39 27.68 -30.22
C PRO A 18 -36.68 28.52 -30.32
N VAL A 19 -36.82 29.59 -29.53
CA VAL A 19 -37.70 30.73 -29.86
C VAL A 19 -37.01 32.06 -29.52
N PHE A 20 -36.63 32.74 -30.62
CA PHE A 20 -36.38 34.16 -30.88
C PHE A 20 -36.06 35.18 -29.77
N ALA A 21 -34.99 35.92 -30.07
CA ALA A 21 -34.46 37.13 -29.45
C ALA A 21 -35.46 38.30 -29.27
N GLN A 22 -35.26 39.11 -28.21
CA GLN A 22 -35.20 40.57 -28.36
C GLN A 22 -34.59 41.32 -27.13
N GLN A 23 -33.46 41.98 -27.37
CA GLN A 23 -32.95 43.26 -26.83
C GLN A 23 -32.82 43.52 -25.30
N ALA A 24 -31.55 43.50 -24.84
CA ALA A 24 -30.93 44.46 -23.90
C ALA A 24 -29.38 44.32 -24.01
N PRO A 25 -28.56 45.34 -23.69
CA PRO A 25 -27.15 45.40 -24.11
C PRO A 25 -26.27 44.51 -23.23
N ALA A 26 -25.62 43.51 -23.85
CA ALA A 26 -24.66 42.65 -23.16
C ALA A 26 -23.30 42.76 -23.87
N ALA A 27 -22.28 43.09 -23.07
CA ALA A 27 -20.87 43.07 -23.43
C ALA A 27 -20.50 41.77 -24.18
N PRO A 28 -19.49 41.80 -25.08
CA PRO A 28 -19.13 40.64 -25.88
C PRO A 28 -18.89 39.43 -24.96
N PRO A 29 -19.54 38.28 -25.21
CA PRO A 29 -19.36 37.10 -24.39
C PRO A 29 -17.89 36.67 -24.47
N ALA A 30 -17.23 36.62 -23.32
CA ALA A 30 -15.90 36.05 -23.20
C ALA A 30 -15.91 34.65 -23.84
N PRO A 31 -14.86 34.29 -24.61
CA PRO A 31 -14.77 32.97 -25.21
C PRO A 31 -14.93 31.91 -24.09
N PRO A 32 -15.65 30.81 -24.36
CA PRO A 32 -15.79 29.74 -23.38
C PRO A 32 -14.40 29.32 -22.93
N ALA A 33 -14.12 29.46 -21.64
CA ALA A 33 -12.91 28.94 -21.03
C ALA A 33 -12.90 27.44 -21.35
N ALA A 34 -12.03 27.03 -22.27
CA ALA A 34 -11.77 25.63 -22.52
C ALA A 34 -11.40 25.05 -21.16
N ALA A 35 -12.23 24.13 -20.65
CA ALA A 35 -11.88 23.37 -19.47
C ALA A 35 -10.51 22.76 -19.76
N ALA A 36 -9.50 23.20 -19.00
CA ALA A 36 -8.15 22.70 -19.15
C ALA A 36 -8.23 21.18 -19.11
N ALA A 37 -7.76 20.51 -20.16
CA ALA A 37 -7.61 19.07 -20.14
C ALA A 37 -6.86 18.70 -18.84
N PRO A 38 -7.29 17.67 -18.11
CA PRO A 38 -6.57 17.24 -16.91
C PRO A 38 -5.10 17.08 -17.31
N ALA A 39 -4.23 17.80 -16.61
CA ALA A 39 -2.80 17.74 -16.88
C ALA A 39 -2.37 16.27 -16.80
N PRO A 40 -1.52 15.78 -17.72
CA PRO A 40 -1.00 14.43 -17.62
C PRO A 40 -0.33 14.27 -16.26
N THR A 41 -0.80 13.29 -15.48
CA THR A 41 -0.13 12.93 -14.23
C THR A 41 1.32 12.62 -14.57
N PRO A 42 2.31 13.30 -13.97
CA PRO A 42 3.70 13.06 -14.29
C PRO A 42 4.05 11.60 -14.04
N ALA A 43 4.79 10.99 -14.98
CA ALA A 43 5.29 9.64 -14.83
C ALA A 43 6.18 9.53 -13.57
N PRO A 44 6.19 8.37 -12.88
CA PRO A 44 7.03 8.19 -11.70
C PRO A 44 8.50 8.39 -12.05
N THR A 45 9.24 9.03 -11.15
CA THR A 45 10.68 9.23 -11.34
C THR A 45 11.42 7.89 -11.19
N PRO A 46 12.65 7.78 -11.73
CA PRO A 46 13.48 6.59 -11.51
C PRO A 46 13.73 6.32 -10.02
N GLU A 47 13.83 7.36 -9.18
CA GLU A 47 13.95 7.21 -7.73
C GLU A 47 12.69 6.62 -7.09
N GLN A 48 11.49 7.06 -7.52
CA GLN A 48 10.24 6.44 -7.05
C GLN A 48 10.14 4.98 -7.45
N THR A 49 10.55 4.67 -8.68
CA THR A 49 10.53 3.30 -9.20
C THR A 49 11.48 2.40 -8.40
N ALA A 50 12.70 2.86 -8.14
CA ALA A 50 13.68 2.12 -7.33
C ALA A 50 13.20 1.89 -5.89
N LEU A 51 12.53 2.89 -5.29
CA LEU A 51 11.98 2.78 -3.95
C LEU A 51 10.82 1.77 -3.88
N MET A 52 9.92 1.77 -4.86
CA MET A 52 8.85 0.77 -4.96
C MET A 52 9.40 -0.65 -5.16
N THR A 53 10.43 -0.81 -6.00
CA THR A 53 11.11 -2.11 -6.16
C THR A 53 11.78 -2.57 -4.87
N ARG A 54 12.43 -1.67 -4.13
CA ARG A 54 13.03 -2.01 -2.83
C ARG A 54 11.96 -2.43 -1.81
N MET A 55 10.85 -1.70 -1.74
CA MET A 55 9.73 -2.05 -0.86
C MET A 55 9.16 -3.43 -1.18
N GLN A 56 8.99 -3.74 -2.46
CA GLN A 56 8.50 -5.05 -2.88
C GLN A 56 9.48 -6.16 -2.49
N ALA A 57 10.76 -6.01 -2.81
CA ALA A 57 11.79 -6.99 -2.46
C ALA A 57 11.93 -7.18 -0.94
N ALA A 58 11.82 -6.10 -0.16
CA ALA A 58 11.85 -6.16 1.29
C ALA A 58 10.61 -6.87 1.86
N GLY A 59 9.44 -6.65 1.25
CA GLY A 59 8.20 -7.35 1.58
C GLY A 59 8.30 -8.85 1.30
N GLU A 60 8.79 -9.24 0.13
CA GLU A 60 9.03 -10.65 -0.23
C GLU A 60 10.05 -11.31 0.72
N ALA A 61 11.11 -10.59 1.11
CA ALA A 61 12.08 -11.09 2.07
C ALA A 61 11.49 -11.27 3.48
N LEU A 62 10.60 -10.36 3.89
CA LEU A 62 9.88 -10.44 5.17
C LEU A 62 8.90 -11.61 5.18
N GLU A 63 8.13 -11.79 4.10
CA GLU A 63 7.20 -12.92 3.93
C GLU A 63 7.95 -14.25 4.00
N ALA A 64 9.01 -14.41 3.21
CA ALA A 64 9.83 -15.61 3.25
C ALA A 64 10.46 -15.86 4.64
N ALA A 65 10.84 -14.80 5.35
CA ALA A 65 11.32 -14.92 6.73
C ALA A 65 10.22 -15.39 7.69
N MET A 66 8.97 -14.96 7.49
CA MET A 66 7.82 -15.39 8.28
C MET A 66 7.46 -16.85 8.01
N GLU A 67 7.41 -17.28 6.74
CA GLU A 67 7.20 -18.68 6.35
C GLU A 67 8.28 -19.61 6.94
N GLU A 68 9.52 -19.14 7.06
CA GLU A 68 10.59 -19.91 7.71
C GLU A 68 10.42 -19.96 9.24
N LEU A 69 9.90 -18.89 9.85
CA LEU A 69 9.71 -18.78 11.30
C LEU A 69 8.49 -19.56 11.79
N GLU A 70 7.45 -19.68 10.98
CA GLU A 70 6.18 -20.32 11.34
C GLU A 70 6.32 -21.76 11.86
N PRO A 71 6.98 -22.71 11.14
CA PRO A 71 7.14 -24.07 11.65
C PRO A 71 8.02 -24.12 12.91
N GLN A 72 8.97 -23.20 13.06
CA GLN A 72 9.80 -23.10 14.27
C GLN A 72 9.01 -22.57 15.47
N ALA A 73 8.11 -21.61 15.23
CA ALA A 73 7.21 -21.08 16.25
C ALA A 73 6.14 -22.12 16.64
N GLU A 74 5.64 -22.92 15.69
CA GLU A 74 4.75 -24.05 15.95
C GLU A 74 5.42 -25.11 16.82
N GLU A 75 6.63 -25.55 16.47
CA GLU A 75 7.38 -26.53 17.29
C GLU A 75 7.54 -26.06 18.75
N ILE A 76 7.81 -24.76 18.96
CA ILE A 76 7.90 -24.18 20.31
C ILE A 76 6.53 -24.14 21.00
N ARG A 77 5.45 -23.85 20.27
CA ARG A 77 4.09 -23.83 20.83
C ARG A 77 3.64 -25.23 21.26
N ASP A 78 3.98 -26.26 20.49
CA ASP A 78 3.64 -27.65 20.79
C ASP A 78 4.57 -28.32 21.81
N ASP A 79 5.70 -27.70 22.16
CA ASP A 79 6.61 -28.24 23.17
C ASP A 79 5.97 -28.22 24.58
N ALA A 80 5.46 -29.38 25.00
CA ALA A 80 4.83 -29.57 26.30
C ALA A 80 5.82 -29.50 27.49
N ALA A 81 7.13 -29.51 27.24
CA ALA A 81 8.14 -29.35 28.29
C ALA A 81 8.40 -27.88 28.63
N LEU A 82 7.91 -26.94 27.83
CA LEU A 82 8.06 -25.50 28.05
C LEU A 82 6.83 -24.88 28.70
N SER A 83 7.06 -23.97 29.64
CA SER A 83 6.03 -23.08 30.19
C SER A 83 5.61 -22.04 29.13
N ASP A 84 4.40 -21.50 29.20
CA ASP A 84 3.95 -20.46 28.27
C ASP A 84 4.89 -19.24 28.22
N ALA A 85 5.43 -18.83 29.35
CA ALA A 85 6.41 -17.74 29.43
C ALA A 85 7.73 -18.07 28.71
N ASP A 86 8.17 -19.33 28.76
CA ASP A 86 9.37 -19.79 28.06
C ASP A 86 9.13 -19.87 26.55
N LYS A 87 7.94 -20.35 26.14
CA LYS A 87 7.51 -20.38 24.73
C LYS A 87 7.51 -18.98 24.13
N GLU A 88 6.88 -18.03 24.81
CA GLU A 88 6.84 -16.64 24.37
C GLU A 88 8.25 -16.03 24.26
N THR A 89 9.10 -16.26 25.26
CA THR A 89 10.49 -15.77 25.26
C THR A 89 11.26 -16.32 24.06
N ARG A 90 11.06 -17.60 23.73
CA ARG A 90 11.77 -18.29 22.67
C ARG A 90 11.29 -17.88 21.27
N ILE A 91 9.98 -17.67 21.11
CA ILE A 91 9.38 -17.10 19.88
C ILE A 91 9.85 -15.66 19.67
N ARG A 92 9.88 -14.82 20.73
CA ARG A 92 10.43 -13.46 20.64
C ARG A 92 11.91 -13.46 20.24
N ALA A 93 12.69 -14.42 20.72
CA ALA A 93 14.10 -14.56 20.33
C ALA A 93 14.26 -14.97 18.86
N LEU A 94 13.37 -15.84 18.35
CA LEU A 94 13.29 -16.21 16.93
C LEU A 94 13.01 -14.99 16.04
N ILE A 95 12.00 -14.18 16.40
CA ILE A 95 11.67 -12.94 15.70
C ILE A 95 12.85 -11.96 15.75
N ALA A 96 13.50 -11.81 16.90
CA ALA A 96 14.69 -10.97 17.05
C ALA A 96 15.87 -11.44 16.16
N GLY A 97 15.94 -12.72 15.81
CA GLY A 97 16.89 -13.23 14.81
C GLY A 97 16.64 -12.72 13.39
N LYS A 98 15.41 -12.32 13.08
CA LYS A 98 14.99 -11.76 11.78
C LYS A 98 14.92 -10.23 11.76
N GLN A 99 15.33 -9.56 12.84
CA GLN A 99 15.36 -8.09 12.92
C GLN A 99 16.02 -7.36 11.74
N PRO A 100 17.14 -7.83 11.13
CA PRO A 100 17.68 -7.14 9.96
C PRO A 100 16.72 -7.11 8.75
N VAL A 101 15.87 -8.13 8.59
CA VAL A 101 14.86 -8.17 7.51
C VAL A 101 13.72 -7.20 7.82
N ILE A 102 13.27 -7.16 9.08
CA ILE A 102 12.23 -6.25 9.56
C ILE A 102 12.68 -4.78 9.48
N ASP A 103 13.95 -4.50 9.79
CA ASP A 103 14.55 -3.17 9.65
C ASP A 103 14.59 -2.71 8.18
N GLU A 104 14.96 -3.62 7.25
CA GLU A 104 14.98 -3.32 5.82
C GLU A 104 13.57 -2.98 5.30
N PHE A 105 12.59 -3.80 5.65
CA PHE A 105 11.19 -3.56 5.30
C PHE A 105 10.67 -2.24 5.88
N THR A 106 10.92 -1.98 7.17
CA THR A 106 10.52 -0.72 7.83
C THR A 106 11.17 0.49 7.16
N SER A 107 12.46 0.39 6.79
CA SER A 107 13.18 1.44 6.10
C SER A 107 12.60 1.73 4.71
N ALA A 108 12.30 0.69 3.93
CA ALA A 108 11.69 0.82 2.62
C ALA A 108 10.27 1.42 2.72
N LEU A 109 9.48 0.98 3.69
CA LEU A 109 8.15 1.50 3.98
C LEU A 109 8.19 2.99 4.37
N GLN A 110 9.13 3.39 5.22
CA GLN A 110 9.32 4.80 5.59
C GLN A 110 9.65 5.65 4.36
N GLY A 111 10.49 5.15 3.46
CA GLY A 111 10.80 5.82 2.20
C GLY A 111 9.54 6.02 1.35
N VAL A 112 8.69 5.00 1.23
CA VAL A 112 7.41 5.09 0.49
C VAL A 112 6.46 6.11 1.14
N VAL A 113 6.35 6.12 2.47
CA VAL A 113 5.50 7.08 3.18
C VAL A 113 5.99 8.53 2.96
N LEU A 114 7.30 8.77 3.03
CA LEU A 114 7.88 10.09 2.78
C LEU A 114 7.66 10.54 1.32
N MET A 115 7.79 9.62 0.36
CA MET A 115 7.50 9.89 -1.04
C MET A 115 6.02 10.27 -1.24
N ARG A 116 5.11 9.52 -0.61
CA ARG A 116 3.67 9.76 -0.69
C ARG A 116 3.29 11.10 -0.07
N ALA A 117 3.82 11.40 1.11
CA ALA A 117 3.62 12.69 1.76
C ALA A 117 4.12 13.86 0.90
N ALA A 118 5.28 13.73 0.26
CA ALA A 118 5.79 14.73 -0.66
C ALA A 118 4.87 14.93 -1.89
N ALA A 119 4.27 13.85 -2.41
CA ALA A 119 3.31 13.92 -3.51
C ALA A 119 1.95 14.51 -3.09
N GLU A 120 1.53 14.27 -1.85
CA GLU A 120 0.28 14.78 -1.26
C GLU A 120 0.43 16.21 -0.70
N GLY A 121 1.64 16.77 -0.70
CA GLY A 121 1.95 18.09 -0.14
C GLY A 121 1.93 18.13 1.39
N ALA A 122 1.99 16.96 2.05
CA ALA A 122 2.01 16.83 3.49
C ALA A 122 3.39 17.17 4.08
N SER A 123 3.38 17.59 5.34
CA SER A 123 4.62 17.95 6.04
C SER A 123 5.46 16.69 6.33
N PRO A 124 6.80 16.76 6.26
CA PRO A 124 7.68 15.62 6.54
C PRO A 124 7.51 15.07 7.97
N GLU A 125 7.09 15.90 8.92
CA GLU A 125 6.79 15.50 10.30
C GLU A 125 5.54 14.59 10.40
N GLU A 126 4.48 14.87 9.64
CA GLU A 126 3.28 14.02 9.59
C GLU A 126 3.58 12.68 8.92
N ALA A 127 4.43 12.70 7.90
CA ALA A 127 4.90 11.49 7.22
C ALA A 127 5.70 10.58 8.15
N ALA A 128 6.63 11.16 8.93
CA ALA A 128 7.43 10.42 9.89
C ALA A 128 6.58 9.81 11.02
N GLN A 129 5.58 10.55 11.52
CA GLN A 129 4.63 10.02 12.51
C GLN A 129 3.79 8.87 11.95
N THR A 130 3.30 9.02 10.72
CA THR A 130 2.53 7.98 10.04
C THR A 130 3.36 6.72 9.80
N ALA A 131 4.61 6.87 9.34
CA ALA A 131 5.53 5.74 9.15
C ALA A 131 5.81 5.01 10.47
N THR A 132 5.97 5.75 11.57
CA THR A 132 6.20 5.18 12.90
C THR A 132 4.98 4.39 13.39
N MET A 133 3.76 4.92 13.20
CA MET A 133 2.53 4.18 13.55
C MET A 133 2.37 2.90 12.74
N ILE A 134 2.60 2.95 11.42
CA ILE A 134 2.46 1.78 10.55
C ILE A 134 3.51 0.72 10.89
N SER A 135 4.77 1.12 11.13
CA SER A 135 5.84 0.19 11.53
C SER A 135 5.53 -0.51 12.86
N GLY A 136 5.02 0.23 13.85
CA GLY A 136 4.60 -0.34 15.14
C GLY A 136 3.43 -1.32 14.98
N MET A 137 2.47 -1.02 14.11
CA MET A 137 1.34 -1.89 13.81
C MET A 137 1.79 -3.19 13.13
N VAL A 138 2.64 -3.11 12.10
CA VAL A 138 3.15 -4.29 11.38
C VAL A 138 3.97 -5.19 12.32
N SER A 139 4.88 -4.61 13.09
CA SER A 139 5.71 -5.37 14.04
C SER A 139 4.86 -6.04 15.13
N GLY A 140 3.81 -5.35 15.60
CA GLY A 140 2.86 -5.89 16.58
C GLY A 140 2.04 -7.05 16.01
N GLN A 141 1.55 -6.93 14.78
CA GLN A 141 0.78 -7.99 14.11
C GLN A 141 1.63 -9.24 13.85
N ILE A 142 2.87 -9.07 13.40
CA ILE A 142 3.81 -10.19 13.19
C ILE A 142 4.05 -10.95 14.50
N ALA A 143 4.35 -10.23 15.58
CA ALA A 143 4.59 -10.85 16.88
C ALA A 143 3.33 -11.54 17.41
N GLN A 144 2.16 -10.91 17.26
CA GLN A 144 0.91 -11.47 17.73
C GLN A 144 0.52 -12.72 16.95
N GLY A 145 0.63 -12.71 15.62
CA GLY A 145 0.35 -13.86 14.75
C GLY A 145 1.24 -15.06 15.07
N LEU A 146 2.56 -14.86 15.22
CA LEU A 146 3.48 -15.96 15.57
C LEU A 146 3.28 -16.48 17.01
N ILE A 147 2.85 -15.63 17.95
CA ILE A 147 2.60 -16.03 19.34
C ILE A 147 1.27 -16.78 19.47
N THR A 148 0.22 -16.32 18.78
CA THR A 148 -1.12 -16.95 18.85
C THR A 148 -1.32 -18.07 17.85
N GLY A 149 -0.54 -18.12 16.77
CA GLY A 149 -0.77 -19.03 15.65
C GLY A 149 -1.94 -18.67 14.76
N GLU A 150 -2.49 -17.47 14.92
CA GLU A 150 -3.66 -17.03 14.17
C GLU A 150 -3.17 -16.35 12.89
N ASP A 151 -3.33 -17.05 11.78
CA ASP A 151 -3.15 -16.50 10.44
C ASP A 151 -4.05 -15.26 10.27
N PRO A 152 -3.55 -14.13 9.73
CA PRO A 152 -4.37 -12.94 9.49
C PRO A 152 -5.46 -13.17 8.45
N ASP A 153 -5.30 -14.19 7.60
CA ASP A 153 -6.30 -14.70 6.67
C ASP A 153 -6.91 -15.96 7.27
N GLY A 154 -7.89 -15.79 8.15
CA GLY A 154 -8.51 -16.89 8.88
C GLY A 154 -8.92 -18.07 7.98
N GLU A 155 -8.13 -19.14 8.01
CA GLU A 155 -8.57 -20.46 7.58
C GLU A 155 -8.16 -21.52 8.61
N THR A 156 -9.07 -21.72 9.58
CA THR A 156 -9.40 -22.99 10.24
C THR A 156 -8.35 -23.71 11.11
N GLY A 157 -8.51 -23.55 12.42
CA GLY A 157 -8.34 -24.63 13.39
C GLY A 157 -9.71 -25.15 13.86
N GLY A 158 -10.38 -25.92 13.01
CA GLY A 158 -11.52 -26.74 13.42
C GLY A 158 -11.02 -28.10 13.93
N GLY A 159 -11.50 -28.51 15.11
CA GLY A 159 -11.34 -29.85 15.68
C GLY A 159 -10.79 -29.79 17.10
N GLU A 160 -11.35 -30.45 18.11
CA GLU A 160 -12.51 -31.34 18.28
C GLU A 160 -12.99 -31.18 19.74
#